data_AF-A0A8I2BWU1-F1
#
_entry.id   AF-A0A8I2BWU1-F1
#
_cell.length_a   1.000
_cell.length_b   1.000
_cell.length_c   1.000
_cell.angle_alpha   90.00
_cell.angle_beta   90.00
_cell.angle_gamma   90.00
#
_symmetry.space_group_name_H-M   'P 1'
#
loop_
_entity.id
_entity.type
_entity.pdbx_description
1 polymer ?
#
loop_
_entity_poly.entity_id
_entity_poly.type
_entity_poly.pdbx_seq_one_letter_code
_entity_poly.pdbx_strand_id
1 'polypeptide(L)' 'MGHPLVRLAALMDWKFLDDRSGSVCQTGPRQPGLPTRLVAGLFILKHMHNLSDEVLCARWIENPLYQV' A
#
# COMPACT_ATOMS: atom_id res chain seq x y z
N MET A 1 -5.98 8.77 16.75
CA MET A 1 -5.41 7.43 16.49
C MET A 1 -6.51 6.36 16.48
N GLY A 2 -7.49 6.46 15.58
CA GLY A 2 -8.64 5.54 15.56
C GLY A 2 -9.22 5.28 14.18
N HIS A 3 -8.52 5.72 13.12
CA HIS A 3 -8.99 5.55 11.75
C HIS A 3 -8.99 4.05 11.40
N PRO A 4 -10.07 3.52 10.81
CA PRO A 4 -10.19 2.09 10.52
C PRO A 4 -9.03 1.55 9.67
N LEU A 5 -8.47 2.37 8.77
CA LEU A 5 -7.30 1.98 7.96
C LEU A 5 -6.02 1.79 8.80
N VAL A 6 -5.79 2.64 9.81
CA VAL A 6 -4.62 2.52 10.69
C VAL A 6 -4.76 1.28 11.58
N ARG A 7 -5.99 0.96 12.01
CA ARG A 7 -6.28 -0.27 12.76
C ARG A 7 -6.11 -1.51 11.87
N LEU A 8 -6.59 -1.45 10.63
CA LEU A 8 -6.40 -2.52 9.65
C LEU A 8 -4.91 -2.77 9.41
N ALA A 9 -4.14 -1.70 9.16
CA ALA A 9 -2.70 -1.79 8.98
C ALA A 9 -1.98 -2.40 10.19
N ALA A 10 -2.43 -2.12 11.41
CA ALA A 10 -1.84 -2.71 12.62
C ALA A 10 -2.20 -4.20 12.82
N LEU A 11 -3.33 -4.66 12.27
CA LEU A 11 -3.79 -6.05 12.37
C LEU A 11 -3.24 -6.94 11.24
N MET A 12 -2.74 -6.34 10.17
CA MET A 12 -2.22 -7.08 9.02
C MET A 12 -0.84 -7.65 9.28
N ASP A 13 -0.66 -8.93 8.92
CA ASP A 13 0.66 -9.56 8.89
C ASP A 13 1.41 -9.12 7.62
N TRP A 14 2.17 -8.04 7.77
CA TRP A 14 3.00 -7.50 6.69
C TRP A 14 4.15 -8.43 6.30
N LYS A 15 4.64 -9.27 7.23
CA LYS A 15 5.75 -10.18 6.96
C LYS A 15 5.31 -11.31 6.05
N PHE A 16 4.11 -11.85 6.27
CA PHE A 16 3.50 -12.83 5.36
C PHE A 16 3.33 -12.27 3.93
N LEU A 17 2.90 -11.02 3.81
CA LEU A 17 2.78 -10.34 2.51
C LEU A 17 4.15 -10.12 1.86
N ASP A 18 5.15 -9.68 2.63
CA ASP A 18 6.53 -9.48 2.16
C ASP A 18 7.17 -10.80 1.68
N ASP A 19 7.00 -11.89 2.43
CA ASP A 19 7.51 -13.21 2.04
C ASP A 19 6.87 -13.74 0.75
N ARG A 20 5.58 -13.44 0.52
CA ARG A 20 4.82 -13.90 -0.66
C ARG A 20 4.98 -13.01 -1.88
N SER A 21 5.13 -11.71 -1.68
CA SER A 21 5.07 -10.70 -2.75
C SER A 21 6.34 -9.87 -2.86
N GLY A 22 7.31 -10.07 -1.98
CA GLY A 22 8.60 -9.38 -1.99
C GLY A 22 9.38 -9.61 -3.28
N SER A 23 9.30 -10.79 -3.89
CA SER A 23 9.91 -11.06 -5.20
C SER A 23 9.27 -10.27 -6.35
N VAL A 24 7.98 -9.94 -6.24
CA VAL A 24 7.23 -9.14 -7.23
C VAL A 24 7.48 -7.65 -7.02
N CYS A 25 7.74 -7.24 -5.77
CA CYS A 25 8.04 -5.86 -5.40
C CYS A 25 9.53 -5.51 -5.56
N GLN A 26 10.42 -6.50 -5.65
CA GLN A 26 11.82 -6.34 -6.05
C GLN A 26 11.88 -5.83 -7.48
N THR A 27 12.28 -4.57 -7.65
CA THR A 27 12.46 -3.98 -8.97
C THR A 27 13.92 -4.06 -9.40
N GLY A 28 14.13 -4.23 -10.71
CA GLY A 28 15.42 -4.53 -11.32
C GLY A 28 16.49 -3.43 -11.15
N PRO A 29 17.65 -3.58 -11.81
CA PRO A 29 18.89 -2.83 -11.52
C PRO A 29 18.82 -1.29 -11.50
N ARG A 30 17.72 -0.69 -11.94
CA ARG A 30 17.55 0.76 -12.10
C ARG A 30 16.35 1.36 -11.34
N GLN A 31 15.59 0.55 -10.62
CA GLN A 31 14.42 1.02 -9.88
C GLN A 31 14.48 0.43 -8.47
N PRO A 32 14.46 1.27 -7.42
CA PRO A 32 14.39 0.76 -6.07
C PRO A 32 13.09 -0.02 -5.91
N GLY A 33 13.20 -1.24 -5.39
CA GLY A 33 12.03 -2.05 -5.04
C GLY A 33 11.11 -1.25 -4.13
N LEU A 34 9.85 -1.12 -4.53
CA LEU A 34 8.85 -0.50 -3.68
C LEU A 34 8.60 -1.43 -2.49
N PRO A 35 8.48 -0.91 -1.24
CA PRO A 35 8.19 -1.76 -0.11
C PRO A 35 6.85 -2.47 -0.34
N THR A 36 6.80 -3.79 -0.13
CA THR A 36 5.59 -4.60 -0.38
C THR A 36 4.38 -4.08 0.38
N ARG A 37 4.60 -3.51 1.57
CA ARG A 37 3.58 -2.81 2.37
C ARG A 37 2.92 -1.64 1.61
N LEU A 38 3.69 -0.85 0.86
CA LEU A 38 3.16 0.27 0.07
C LEU A 38 2.28 -0.24 -1.09
N VAL A 39 2.78 -1.22 -1.82
CA VAL A 39 2.04 -1.81 -2.96
C VAL A 39 0.75 -2.46 -2.48
N ALA A 40 0.81 -3.25 -1.41
CA ALA A 40 -0.37 -3.87 -0.80
C ALA A 40 -1.38 -2.82 -0.27
N GLY A 41 -0.89 -1.77 0.40
CA GLY A 41 -1.72 -0.67 0.87
C GLY A 41 -2.49 0.04 -0.25
N LEU A 42 -1.82 0.32 -1.38
CA LEU A 42 -2.45 0.91 -2.57
C LEU A 42 -3.55 0.02 -3.14
N PHE A 43 -3.31 -1.29 -3.27
CA PHE A 43 -4.33 -2.24 -3.75
C PHE A 43 -5.55 -2.30 -2.83
N ILE A 44 -5.35 -2.27 -1.51
CA ILE A 44 -6.43 -2.27 -0.53
C ILE A 44 -7.27 -1.00 -0.67
N LEU A 45 -6.63 0.17 -0.74
CA LEU A 45 -7.33 1.45 -0.90
C LEU A 45 -8.07 1.53 -2.23
N LYS A 46 -7.45 1.08 -3.33
CA LYS A 46 -8.05 1.01 -4.65
C LYS A 46 -9.35 0.20 -4.62
N HIS A 47 -9.31 -0.98 -4.02
CA HIS A 47 -10.45 -1.88 -3.97
C HIS A 47 -11.53 -1.39 -3.00
N MET A 48 -11.15 -0.93 -1.80
CA MET A 48 -12.10 -0.43 -0.79
C MET A 48 -12.91 0.77 -1.28
N HIS A 49 -12.30 1.65 -2.07
CA HIS A 49 -12.95 2.86 -2.57
C HIS A 49 -13.35 2.77 -4.05
N ASN A 50 -13.18 1.61 -4.69
CA ASN A 50 -13.41 1.38 -6.12
C ASN A 50 -12.79 2.47 -7.01
N LEU A 51 -11.54 2.84 -6.74
CA LEU A 51 -10.83 3.93 -7.41
C LEU A 51 -10.01 3.42 -8.60
N SER A 52 -9.79 4.29 -9.58
CA SER A 52 -8.74 4.07 -10.59
C SER A 52 -7.36 4.41 -10.02
N ASP A 53 -6.29 3.98 -10.68
CA ASP A 53 -4.92 4.25 -10.25
C ASP A 53 -4.62 5.76 -10.26
N GLU A 54 -5.16 6.49 -11.23
CA GLU A 54 -4.98 7.94 -11.38
C GLU A 54 -5.65 8.69 -10.23
N VAL A 55 -6.87 8.29 -9.86
CA VAL A 55 -7.62 8.91 -8.75
C VAL A 55 -7.00 8.55 -7.40
N LEU A 56 -6.47 7.33 -7.28
CA LEU A 56 -5.74 6.90 -6.08
C LEU A 56 -4.46 7.73 -5.90
N CYS A 57 -3.67 7.91 -6.96
CA CYS A 57 -2.45 8.73 -6.92
C CYS A 57 -2.74 10.19 -6.53
N ALA A 58 -3.81 10.79 -7.08
CA ALA A 58 -4.22 12.14 -6.71
C ALA A 58 -4.58 12.24 -5.21
N ARG A 59 -5.39 11.29 -4.71
CA ARG A 59 -5.81 11.26 -3.30
C ARG A 59 -4.69 10.90 -2.33
N TRP A 60 -3.67 10.16 -2.78
CA TRP A 60 -2.51 9.82 -1.97
C TRP A 60 -1.68 11.04 -1.58
N ILE A 61 -1.54 12.00 -2.51
CA ILE A 61 -0.82 13.25 -2.26
C ILE A 61 -1.62 14.14 -1.29
N GLU A 62 -2.95 14.16 -1.42
CA GLU A 62 -3.83 15.03 -0.63
C GLU A 62 -4.17 14.48 0.77
N ASN A 63 -4.11 13.17 0.99
CA ASN A 63 -4.55 12.55 2.25
C ASN A 63 -3.38 11.93 3.04
N PRO A 64 -2.93 12.56 4.14
CA PRO A 64 -1.89 12.02 5.00
C PRO A 64 -2.20 10.64 5.56
N LEU A 65 -3.48 10.28 5.75
CA LEU A 65 -3.87 8.97 6.30
C LEU A 65 -3.52 7.80 5.39
N TYR A 66 -3.30 8.04 4.10
CA TYR A 66 -2.87 7.01 3.17
C TYR A 66 -1.35 6.81 3.20
N GLN A 67 -0.59 7.75 3.74
CA GLN A 67 0.88 7.69 3.80
C GLN A 67 1.42 7.05 5.10
N VAL A 68 0.55 6.62 6.03
CA VAL A 68 0.92 6.10 7.37
C VAL A 68 1.06 4.57 7.41
#